data_AF-A0A812UY64-F1
#
_entry.id   AF-A0A812UY64-F1
#
_cell.length_a   1.000
_cell.length_b   1.000
_cell.length_c   1.000
_cell.angle_alpha   90.00
_cell.angle_beta   90.00
_cell.angle_gamma   90.00
#
_symmetry.space_group_name_H-M   'P 1'
#
loop_
_entity.id
_entity.type
_entity.pdbx_description
1 polymer ?
#
loop_
_entity_poly.entity_id
_entity_poly.type
_entity_poly.pdbx_seq_one_letter_code
_entity_poly.pdbx_strand_id
1 'polypeptide(L)'
;MAWVSMGRHTGRVRLSLRRGLLLFAVCAGLLEALAFVAVPSEKASPSRRGLLGLLVLAQAPAAEAKRPEGVNRPELLPKTDAATTPVIDVARILTNSQERELAGYIAEIETAAKVRLRVLTQTFPNTPGLAIRDYWKPDGRTVIYVHDTGGLGDGYVVNFNAGSEVEKMKPLTYWRQVQNTYGNRYYIRDHGDGDTVIDVVKALKEGLTPEANSK
;
A
#
# COMPACT_ATOMS: atom_id res chain seq x y z
N MET A 1 -48.14 17.89 27.52
CA MET A 1 -49.44 17.48 26.95
C MET A 1 -49.16 17.20 25.48
N ALA A 2 -49.10 15.98 24.97
CA ALA A 2 -50.09 14.88 24.92
C ALA A 2 -50.14 14.52 23.41
N TRP A 3 -50.11 13.30 22.87
CA TRP A 3 -50.27 11.89 23.25
C TRP A 3 -49.72 11.07 22.03
N VAL A 4 -49.03 9.92 22.19
CA VAL A 4 -49.55 8.51 22.12
C VAL A 4 -50.28 8.20 20.79
N SER A 5 -49.95 7.23 19.93
CA SER A 5 -49.89 5.75 20.05
C SER A 5 -49.55 5.19 18.64
N MET A 6 -48.66 4.21 18.39
CA MET A 6 -48.77 2.75 18.59
C MET A 6 -49.23 1.95 17.36
N GLY A 7 -48.51 0.87 17.06
CA GLY A 7 -49.02 -0.31 16.33
C GLY A 7 -48.19 -0.69 15.10
N ARG A 8 -47.29 -1.69 15.19
CA ARG A 8 -47.50 -3.13 14.83
C ARG A 8 -47.52 -3.32 13.29
N HIS A 9 -46.87 -4.29 12.63
CA HIS A 9 -46.59 -5.68 12.96
C HIS A 9 -45.70 -6.28 11.84
N THR A 10 -44.91 -7.30 12.20
CA THR A 10 -44.58 -8.52 11.43
C THR A 10 -43.91 -8.44 10.05
N GLY A 11 -42.70 -9.00 9.98
CA GLY A 11 -42.09 -9.49 8.75
C GLY A 11 -40.90 -10.41 9.01
N ARG A 12 -41.11 -11.53 9.73
CA ARG A 12 -40.05 -12.53 9.95
C ARG A 12 -40.03 -13.48 8.73
N VAL A 13 -39.21 -13.14 7.73
CA VAL A 13 -38.98 -14.00 6.55
C VAL A 13 -38.05 -15.15 6.95
N ARG A 14 -38.58 -16.38 7.00
CA ARG A 14 -37.77 -17.60 7.00
C ARG A 14 -37.35 -17.87 5.56
N LEU A 15 -36.07 -17.63 5.24
CA LEU A 15 -35.44 -18.20 4.04
C LEU A 15 -34.83 -19.55 4.42
N SER A 16 -35.43 -20.63 3.92
CA SER A 16 -34.80 -21.96 3.93
C SER A 16 -33.76 -22.01 2.81
N LEU A 17 -32.47 -21.95 3.16
CA LEU A 17 -31.39 -22.25 2.21
C LEU A 17 -30.93 -23.69 2.42
N ARG A 18 -31.15 -24.52 1.39
CA ARG A 18 -30.54 -25.84 1.23
C ARG A 18 -29.02 -25.70 1.29
N ARG A 19 -28.38 -26.38 2.24
CA ARG A 19 -26.92 -26.53 2.31
C ARG A 19 -26.45 -27.44 1.17
N GLY A 20 -26.08 -26.85 0.04
CA GLY A 20 -25.24 -27.47 -0.96
C GLY A 20 -23.78 -27.15 -0.64
N LEU A 21 -23.03 -28.17 -0.25
CA LEU A 21 -21.61 -28.12 0.06
C LEU A 21 -20.82 -27.98 -1.27
N LEU A 22 -20.24 -26.82 -1.53
CA LEU A 22 -19.21 -26.65 -2.57
C LEU A 22 -17.98 -26.01 -1.91
N LEU A 23 -17.12 -26.89 -1.39
CA LEU A 23 -15.74 -26.56 -1.03
C LEU A 23 -14.96 -26.36 -2.34
N PHE A 24 -14.76 -25.10 -2.74
CA PHE A 24 -13.69 -24.77 -3.68
C PHE A 24 -12.38 -24.74 -2.91
N ALA A 25 -11.68 -25.87 -2.90
CA ALA A 25 -10.30 -25.95 -2.47
C ALA A 25 -9.40 -25.30 -3.54
N VAL A 26 -8.88 -24.11 -3.26
CA VAL A 26 -7.74 -23.55 -4.00
C VAL A 26 -6.48 -24.14 -3.39
N CYS A 27 -6.02 -25.26 -3.94
CA CYS A 27 -4.66 -25.75 -3.74
C CYS A 27 -3.71 -24.95 -4.64
N ALA A 28 -2.86 -24.13 -4.04
CA ALA A 28 -1.70 -23.57 -4.72
C ALA A 28 -0.47 -23.73 -3.82
N GLY A 29 0.51 -24.50 -4.31
CA GLY A 29 1.91 -24.33 -3.94
C GLY A 29 2.41 -25.09 -2.72
N LEU A 30 2.55 -26.42 -2.84
CA LEU A 30 3.67 -27.10 -2.19
C LEU A 30 4.08 -28.31 -3.03
N LEU A 31 5.12 -28.13 -3.86
CA LEU A 31 5.82 -29.25 -4.47
C LEU A 31 7.33 -28.96 -4.37
N GLU A 32 7.86 -29.17 -3.17
CA GLU A 32 9.26 -29.49 -2.96
C GLU A 32 9.51 -30.84 -3.64
N ALA A 33 10.04 -30.82 -4.86
CA ALA A 33 10.54 -32.00 -5.53
C ALA A 33 11.93 -32.33 -4.96
N LEU A 34 11.97 -33.01 -3.81
CA LEU A 34 13.16 -33.74 -3.37
C LEU A 34 13.39 -34.89 -4.34
N ALA A 35 14.28 -34.69 -5.31
CA ALA A 35 14.86 -35.75 -6.11
C ALA A 35 15.80 -36.58 -5.22
N PHE A 36 15.23 -37.49 -4.43
CA PHE A 36 15.99 -38.53 -3.77
C PHE A 36 16.35 -39.59 -4.82
N VAL A 37 17.54 -39.44 -5.42
CA VAL A 37 18.16 -40.53 -6.20
C VAL A 37 18.56 -41.61 -5.19
N ALA A 38 17.66 -42.54 -4.93
CA ALA A 38 18.02 -43.79 -4.28
C ALA A 38 18.77 -44.66 -5.30
N VAL A 39 20.11 -44.66 -5.21
CA VAL A 39 20.94 -45.69 -5.83
C VAL A 39 20.78 -46.97 -5.00
N PRO A 40 20.28 -48.09 -5.55
CA PRO A 40 20.38 -49.38 -4.89
C PRO A 40 21.77 -49.96 -5.15
N SER A 41 22.48 -50.22 -4.05
CA SER A 41 23.74 -50.97 -3.97
C SER A 41 23.65 -52.35 -4.62
N GLU A 42 24.76 -52.77 -5.22
CA GLU A 42 25.07 -54.11 -5.75
C GLU A 42 24.53 -55.23 -4.85
N LYS A 43 23.78 -56.18 -5.42
CA LYS A 43 24.18 -57.58 -5.70
C LYS A 43 23.17 -58.27 -6.63
N ALA A 44 23.69 -59.13 -7.52
CA ALA A 44 23.05 -60.22 -8.28
C ALA A 44 22.61 -60.01 -9.76
N SER A 45 23.43 -60.62 -10.65
CA SER A 45 23.12 -61.39 -11.88
C SER A 45 22.36 -60.77 -13.07
N PRO A 46 22.78 -61.01 -14.34
CA PRO A 46 22.28 -60.28 -15.50
C PRO A 46 21.07 -60.99 -16.12
N SER A 47 19.93 -60.29 -16.23
CA SER A 47 18.91 -60.69 -17.21
C SER A 47 18.11 -59.49 -17.72
N ARG A 48 18.34 -59.22 -19.01
CA ARG A 48 17.46 -58.63 -20.02
C ARG A 48 16.16 -58.00 -19.51
N ARG A 49 16.03 -56.69 -19.72
CA ARG A 49 15.01 -56.07 -20.60
C ARG A 49 15.12 -54.55 -20.49
N GLY A 50 15.47 -53.90 -21.60
CA GLY A 50 15.38 -52.46 -21.73
C GLY A 50 13.94 -52.00 -21.63
N LEU A 51 13.71 -50.88 -20.95
CA LEU A 51 12.47 -50.13 -21.01
C LEU A 51 12.83 -48.69 -21.39
N LEU A 52 12.63 -48.36 -22.66
CA LEU A 52 12.61 -46.99 -23.17
C LEU A 52 11.33 -46.32 -22.65
N GLY A 53 11.47 -45.41 -21.68
CA GLY A 53 10.39 -44.51 -21.28
C GLY A 53 10.46 -43.21 -22.08
N LEU A 54 9.55 -43.01 -23.04
CA LEU A 54 9.43 -41.76 -23.77
C LEU A 54 8.61 -40.77 -22.92
N LEU A 55 9.28 -39.77 -22.33
CA LEU A 55 8.62 -38.69 -21.60
C LEU A 55 8.17 -37.61 -22.60
N VAL A 56 6.87 -37.55 -22.89
CA VAL A 56 6.27 -36.47 -23.66
C VAL A 56 5.98 -35.30 -22.72
N LEU A 57 6.79 -34.25 -22.78
CA LEU A 57 6.52 -32.98 -22.11
C LEU A 57 5.41 -32.25 -22.87
N ALA A 58 4.18 -32.34 -22.36
CA ALA A 58 3.09 -31.49 -22.81
C ALA A 58 3.40 -30.04 -22.42
N GLN A 59 3.76 -29.21 -23.40
CA GLN A 59 3.89 -27.77 -23.20
C GLN A 59 2.48 -27.17 -23.16
N ALA A 60 1.99 -26.86 -21.96
CA ALA A 60 0.81 -26.03 -21.80
C ALA A 60 1.18 -24.59 -22.20
N PRO A 61 0.34 -23.88 -22.99
CA PRO A 61 0.55 -22.47 -23.24
C PRO A 61 0.45 -21.73 -21.91
N ALA A 62 1.50 -20.97 -21.57
CA ALA A 62 1.45 -20.05 -20.45
C ALA A 62 0.31 -19.06 -20.71
N ALA A 63 -0.76 -19.16 -19.93
CA ALA A 63 -1.78 -18.13 -19.90
C ALA A 63 -1.07 -16.84 -19.48
N GLU A 64 -0.94 -15.89 -20.41
CA GLU A 64 -0.52 -14.53 -20.10
C GLU A 64 -1.56 -13.95 -19.14
N ALA A 65 -1.25 -14.01 -17.85
CA ALA A 65 -1.96 -13.25 -16.85
C ALA A 65 -1.84 -11.78 -17.24
N LYS A 66 -2.90 -11.22 -17.84
CA LYS A 66 -3.03 -9.81 -18.16
C LYS A 66 -2.72 -9.05 -16.86
N ARG A 67 -1.54 -8.41 -16.80
CA ARG A 67 -1.12 -7.64 -15.63
C ARG A 67 -2.23 -6.64 -15.35
N PRO A 68 -2.74 -6.53 -14.11
CA PRO A 68 -3.79 -5.56 -13.80
C PRO A 68 -3.32 -4.19 -14.28
N GLU A 69 -4.12 -3.55 -15.12
CA GLU A 69 -3.83 -2.23 -15.64
C GLU A 69 -3.59 -1.29 -14.45
N GLY A 70 -2.45 -0.60 -14.45
CA GLY A 70 -2.11 0.32 -13.37
C GLY A 70 -3.20 1.38 -13.25
N VAL A 71 -3.78 1.50 -12.06
CA VAL A 71 -4.77 2.55 -11.76
C VAL A 71 -4.11 3.91 -11.91
N ASN A 72 -4.63 4.74 -12.82
CA ASN A 72 -4.13 6.08 -13.11
C ASN A 72 -5.31 7.02 -13.42
N ARG A 73 -5.78 7.76 -12.41
CA ARG A 73 -6.98 8.62 -12.50
C ARG A 73 -6.62 10.10 -12.36
N PRO A 74 -6.07 10.75 -13.42
CA PRO A 74 -5.64 12.15 -13.37
C PRO A 74 -6.79 13.12 -13.02
N GLU A 75 -8.04 12.73 -13.26
CA GLU A 75 -9.22 13.53 -12.93
C GLU A 75 -9.43 13.76 -11.43
N LEU A 76 -8.74 13.00 -10.57
CA LEU A 76 -8.78 13.17 -9.12
C LEU A 76 -7.87 14.32 -8.64
N LEU A 77 -7.01 14.84 -9.51
CA LEU A 77 -6.12 15.94 -9.16
C LEU A 77 -6.86 17.27 -9.14
N PRO A 78 -6.47 18.20 -8.25
CA PRO A 78 -7.01 19.56 -8.26
C PRO A 78 -6.70 20.28 -9.58
N LYS A 79 -7.56 21.24 -9.93
CA LYS A 79 -7.33 22.16 -11.05
C LYS A 79 -6.52 23.40 -10.65
N THR A 80 -6.20 23.53 -9.38
CA THR A 80 -5.37 24.61 -8.83
C THR A 80 -3.91 24.45 -9.25
N ASP A 81 -3.11 25.49 -9.05
CA ASP A 81 -1.68 25.41 -9.36
C ASP A 81 -0.95 24.48 -8.39
N ALA A 82 -0.25 23.50 -8.95
CA ALA A 82 0.58 22.53 -8.24
C ALA A 82 1.63 23.17 -7.33
N ALA A 83 2.13 24.37 -7.66
CA ALA A 83 3.06 25.10 -6.82
C ALA A 83 2.44 25.53 -5.47
N THR A 84 1.13 25.81 -5.48
CA THR A 84 0.38 26.34 -4.32
C THR A 84 -0.39 25.27 -3.56
N THR A 85 -0.43 24.04 -4.07
CA THR A 85 -1.19 22.93 -3.48
C THR A 85 -0.25 21.83 -2.98
N PRO A 86 0.33 21.97 -1.77
CA PRO A 86 1.26 20.99 -1.23
C PRO A 86 0.57 19.73 -0.68
N VAL A 87 -0.73 19.82 -0.35
CA VAL A 87 -1.54 18.71 0.17
C VAL A 87 -2.68 18.44 -0.80
N ILE A 88 -2.88 17.17 -1.17
CA ILE A 88 -4.04 16.70 -1.94
C ILE A 88 -4.71 15.59 -1.14
N ASP A 89 -5.92 15.85 -0.65
CA ASP A 89 -6.72 14.87 0.12
C ASP A 89 -7.75 14.16 -0.77
N VAL A 90 -7.32 13.15 -1.56
CA VAL A 90 -8.25 12.38 -2.39
C VAL A 90 -9.12 11.46 -1.53
N ALA A 91 -8.56 10.94 -0.44
CA ALA A 91 -9.25 10.03 0.47
C ALA A 91 -10.33 10.71 1.32
N ARG A 92 -10.33 12.05 1.41
CA ARG A 92 -11.23 12.86 2.24
C ARG A 92 -11.16 12.48 3.72
N ILE A 93 -9.94 12.27 4.20
CA ILE A 93 -9.66 11.87 5.59
C ILE A 93 -9.20 13.03 6.46
N LEU A 94 -8.87 14.18 5.86
CA LEU A 94 -8.36 15.35 6.56
C LEU A 94 -9.49 16.36 6.83
N THR A 95 -9.43 16.95 8.01
CA THR A 95 -10.24 18.12 8.33
C THR A 95 -9.57 19.39 7.82
N ASN A 96 -10.36 20.45 7.60
CA ASN A 96 -9.82 21.77 7.25
C ASN A 96 -8.77 22.29 8.26
N SER A 97 -8.84 21.87 9.54
CA SER A 97 -7.84 22.26 10.54
C SER A 97 -6.52 21.52 10.34
N GLN A 98 -6.58 20.21 10.09
CA GLN A 98 -5.41 19.38 9.79
C GLN A 98 -4.73 19.84 8.49
N GLU A 99 -5.48 20.19 7.44
CA GLU A 99 -4.91 20.74 6.21
C GLU A 99 -4.13 22.04 6.46
N ARG A 100 -4.66 22.94 7.31
CA ARG A 100 -3.94 24.17 7.71
C ARG A 100 -2.70 23.87 8.55
N GLU A 101 -2.78 22.93 9.48
CA GLU A 101 -1.65 22.50 10.30
C GLU A 101 -0.54 21.91 9.41
N LEU A 102 -0.89 21.03 8.47
CA LEU A 102 0.03 20.48 7.48
C LEU A 102 0.70 21.56 6.65
N ALA A 103 -0.07 22.55 6.17
CA ALA A 103 0.49 23.65 5.40
C ALA A 103 1.58 24.41 6.20
N GLY A 104 1.37 24.61 7.51
CA GLY A 104 2.37 25.20 8.40
C GLY A 104 3.65 24.37 8.49
N TYR A 105 3.53 23.08 8.80
CA TYR A 105 4.70 22.19 8.90
C TYR A 105 5.44 22.02 7.57
N ILE A 106 4.73 21.95 6.46
CA ILE A 106 5.34 21.88 5.13
C ILE A 106 6.14 23.15 4.84
N ALA A 107 5.59 24.33 5.15
CA ALA A 107 6.30 25.59 4.98
C ALA A 107 7.57 25.69 5.85
N GLU A 108 7.52 25.17 7.08
CA GLU A 108 8.70 25.07 7.96
C GLU A 108 9.78 24.17 7.35
N ILE A 109 9.42 22.99 6.86
CA ILE A 109 10.36 22.06 6.20
C ILE A 109 10.97 22.70 4.96
N GLU A 110 10.15 23.33 4.11
CA GLU A 110 10.60 24.02 2.90
C GLU A 110 11.58 25.15 3.22
N THR A 111 11.36 25.88 4.30
CA THR A 111 12.20 27.00 4.70
C THR A 111 13.50 26.53 5.36
N ALA A 112 13.41 25.58 6.29
CA ALA A 112 14.53 25.19 7.16
C ALA A 112 15.40 24.10 6.54
N ALA A 113 14.81 23.05 5.97
CA ALA A 113 15.53 21.94 5.34
C ALA A 113 15.83 22.19 3.85
N LYS A 114 15.18 23.19 3.24
CA LYS A 114 15.20 23.43 1.78
C LYS A 114 14.75 22.18 1.01
N VAL A 115 13.68 21.54 1.50
CA VAL A 115 13.05 20.35 0.91
C VAL A 115 11.57 20.62 0.65
N ARG A 116 11.09 20.38 -0.58
CA ARG A 116 9.68 20.48 -0.93
C ARG A 116 8.93 19.23 -0.49
N LEU A 117 8.07 19.34 0.51
CA LEU A 117 7.20 18.23 0.92
C LEU A 117 5.84 18.32 0.21
N ARG A 118 5.40 17.22 -0.39
CA ARG A 118 4.08 17.06 -1.00
C ARG A 118 3.36 15.88 -0.35
N VAL A 119 2.12 16.07 0.05
CA VAL A 119 1.33 15.07 0.77
C VAL A 119 0.13 14.69 -0.07
N LEU A 120 0.00 13.41 -0.38
CA LEU A 120 -1.14 12.82 -1.07
C LEU A 120 -1.82 11.82 -0.14
N THR A 121 -3.10 12.02 0.17
CA THR A 121 -3.92 10.95 0.72
C THR A 121 -4.70 10.32 -0.43
N GLN A 122 -4.87 9.01 -0.41
CA GLN A 122 -5.63 8.29 -1.42
C GLN A 122 -6.22 7.00 -0.85
N THR A 123 -7.09 6.36 -1.63
CA THR A 123 -7.66 5.06 -1.27
C THR A 123 -7.69 4.21 -2.53
N PHE A 124 -6.79 3.23 -2.67
CA PHE A 124 -6.84 2.29 -3.78
C PHE A 124 -8.24 1.61 -3.90
N PRO A 125 -8.80 1.44 -5.12
CA PRO A 125 -8.25 1.76 -6.44
C PRO A 125 -8.61 3.17 -6.95
N ASN A 126 -8.95 4.12 -6.08
CA ASN A 126 -9.16 5.52 -6.45
C ASN A 126 -7.88 6.32 -6.23
N THR A 127 -6.93 6.19 -7.17
CA THR A 127 -5.62 6.85 -7.06
C THR A 127 -5.31 7.69 -8.30
N PRO A 128 -4.71 8.89 -8.14
CA PRO A 128 -4.19 9.65 -9.26
C PRO A 128 -3.10 8.92 -10.04
N GLY A 129 -2.45 7.93 -9.42
CA GLY A 129 -1.42 7.12 -10.04
C GLY A 129 -0.20 7.95 -10.47
N LEU A 130 0.28 7.70 -11.69
CA LEU A 130 1.46 8.37 -12.22
C LEU A 130 1.24 9.87 -12.50
N ALA A 131 -0.01 10.31 -12.68
CA ALA A 131 -0.35 11.70 -12.98
C ALA A 131 0.13 12.68 -11.91
N ILE A 132 0.34 12.22 -10.67
CA ILE A 132 0.87 13.04 -9.58
C ILE A 132 2.26 13.62 -9.88
N ARG A 133 3.07 12.89 -10.66
CA ARG A 133 4.42 13.31 -11.05
C ARG A 133 4.37 14.46 -12.04
N ASP A 134 3.44 14.41 -12.99
CA ASP A 134 3.26 15.45 -14.00
C ASP A 134 2.66 16.73 -13.39
N TYR A 135 1.79 16.57 -12.39
CA TYR A 135 1.21 17.69 -11.65
C TYR A 135 2.26 18.41 -10.80
N TRP A 136 2.90 17.74 -9.85
CA TRP A 136 3.84 18.40 -8.92
C TRP A 136 5.24 18.64 -9.46
N LYS A 137 5.62 17.97 -10.56
CA LYS A 137 6.96 18.04 -11.17
C LYS A 137 8.06 17.97 -10.10
N PRO A 138 8.13 16.86 -9.34
CA PRO A 138 9.11 16.72 -8.27
C PRO A 138 10.54 16.77 -8.83
N ASP A 139 11.43 17.43 -8.09
CA ASP A 139 12.86 17.53 -8.39
C ASP A 139 13.70 16.74 -7.36
N GLY A 140 15.03 16.87 -7.43
CA GLY A 140 15.96 16.21 -6.50
C GLY A 140 15.76 16.58 -5.02
N ARG A 141 15.09 17.71 -4.73
CA ARG A 141 14.80 18.22 -3.38
C ARG A 141 13.33 18.07 -2.99
N THR A 142 12.57 17.22 -3.67
CA THR A 142 11.16 16.98 -3.38
C THR A 142 10.96 15.64 -2.67
N VAL A 143 10.10 15.61 -1.66
CA VAL A 143 9.57 14.37 -1.07
C VAL A 143 8.08 14.34 -1.29
N ILE A 144 7.57 13.24 -1.84
CA ILE A 144 6.15 12.94 -1.92
C ILE A 144 5.85 11.88 -0.85
N TYR A 145 5.08 12.27 0.16
CA TYR A 145 4.46 11.37 1.12
C TYR A 145 3.08 10.97 0.60
N VAL A 146 2.86 9.66 0.43
CA VAL A 146 1.57 9.07 0.08
C VAL A 146 1.02 8.30 1.28
N HIS A 147 -0.18 8.65 1.70
CA HIS A 147 -0.97 7.94 2.69
C HIS A 147 -2.12 7.20 1.99
N ASP A 148 -2.00 5.88 1.83
CA ASP A 148 -2.98 5.06 1.10
C ASP A 148 -3.80 4.20 2.07
N THR A 149 -5.07 4.55 2.25
CA THR A 149 -5.99 3.85 3.14
C THR A 149 -6.63 2.62 2.49
N GLY A 150 -6.45 2.43 1.18
CA GLY A 150 -7.06 1.34 0.41
C GLY A 150 -6.29 0.02 0.45
N GLY A 151 -5.29 -0.09 1.34
CA GLY A 151 -4.30 -1.16 1.39
C GLY A 151 -4.80 -2.52 0.93
N LEU A 152 -4.20 -3.02 -0.16
CA LEU A 152 -4.30 -4.40 -0.60
C LEU A 152 -3.68 -5.32 0.47
N GLY A 153 -4.46 -5.73 1.47
CA GLY A 153 -4.20 -6.86 2.37
C GLY A 153 -3.02 -6.77 3.35
N ASP A 154 -1.84 -6.36 2.90
CA ASP A 154 -0.55 -6.64 3.56
C ASP A 154 0.49 -5.48 3.48
N GLY A 155 0.13 -4.32 2.92
CA GLY A 155 1.04 -3.18 2.73
C GLY A 155 1.01 -2.12 3.83
N TYR A 156 2.09 -1.33 3.97
CA TYR A 156 2.11 -0.12 4.81
C TYR A 156 1.31 1.00 4.16
N VAL A 157 0.49 1.69 4.96
CA VAL A 157 -0.33 2.83 4.46
C VAL A 157 0.52 4.07 4.19
N VAL A 158 1.69 4.18 4.83
CA VAL A 158 2.65 5.28 4.67
C VAL A 158 3.68 4.93 3.60
N ASN A 159 3.84 5.75 2.57
CA ASN A 159 4.81 5.53 1.49
C ASN A 159 5.53 6.83 1.11
N PHE A 160 6.80 6.74 0.71
CA PHE A 160 7.61 7.90 0.35
C PHE A 160 8.24 7.74 -1.03
N ASN A 161 8.21 8.80 -1.83
CA ASN A 161 9.07 8.98 -2.99
C ASN A 161 9.94 10.22 -2.75
N ALA A 162 11.24 10.03 -2.55
CA ALA A 162 12.17 11.12 -2.29
C ALA A 162 13.03 11.40 -3.53
N GLY A 163 13.32 12.66 -3.79
CA GLY A 163 14.28 13.08 -4.79
C GLY A 163 15.71 12.72 -4.36
N SER A 164 16.59 12.59 -5.34
CA SER A 164 17.95 12.06 -5.15
C SER A 164 18.85 12.87 -4.20
N GLU A 165 18.55 14.14 -3.95
CA GLU A 165 19.26 14.93 -2.93
C GLU A 165 18.71 14.68 -1.53
N VAL A 166 17.39 14.53 -1.39
CA VAL A 166 16.77 14.25 -0.09
C VAL A 166 17.07 12.83 0.37
N GLU A 167 17.11 11.86 -0.55
CA GLU A 167 17.52 10.49 -0.25
C GLU A 167 18.92 10.40 0.38
N LYS A 168 19.81 11.37 0.09
CA LYS A 168 21.16 11.42 0.66
C LYS A 168 21.21 12.08 2.04
N MET A 169 20.18 12.83 2.43
CA MET A 169 20.13 13.51 3.73
C MET A 169 19.93 12.53 4.89
N LYS A 170 19.33 11.37 4.64
CA LYS A 170 19.04 10.35 5.66
C LYS A 170 19.28 8.94 5.13
N PRO A 171 19.75 8.00 5.97
CA PRO A 171 19.90 6.61 5.56
C PRO A 171 18.53 5.97 5.25
N LEU A 172 18.50 4.95 4.41
CA LEU A 172 17.26 4.20 4.08
C LEU A 172 16.53 3.66 5.32
N THR A 173 17.26 3.40 6.41
CA THR A 173 16.71 2.96 7.69
C THR A 173 15.76 3.98 8.31
N TYR A 174 16.03 5.28 8.16
CA TYR A 174 15.17 6.36 8.66
C TYR A 174 13.77 6.29 8.02
N TRP A 175 13.70 6.24 6.68
CA TRP A 175 12.42 6.19 5.95
C TRP A 175 11.61 4.95 6.30
N ARG A 176 12.29 3.80 6.40
CA ARG A 176 11.66 2.54 6.80
C ARG A 176 11.15 2.59 8.23
N GLN A 177 11.88 3.23 9.14
CA GLN A 177 11.43 3.40 10.52
C GLN A 177 10.16 4.25 10.58
N VAL A 178 10.11 5.40 9.90
CA VAL A 178 8.90 6.23 9.82
C VAL A 178 7.73 5.42 9.23
N GLN A 179 7.94 4.74 8.10
CA GLN A 179 6.92 3.89 7.48
C GLN A 179 6.41 2.79 8.43
N ASN A 180 7.30 2.10 9.15
CA ASN A 180 6.93 1.01 10.05
C ASN A 180 6.25 1.50 11.33
N THR A 181 6.71 2.62 11.89
CA THR A 181 6.16 3.20 13.11
C THR A 181 4.74 3.69 12.90
N TYR A 182 4.48 4.43 11.82
CA TYR A 182 3.19 5.08 11.58
C TYR A 182 2.28 4.31 10.62
N GLY A 183 2.86 3.58 9.66
CA GLY A 183 2.12 2.93 8.58
C GLY A 183 1.61 1.52 8.89
N ASN A 184 1.74 1.03 10.13
CA ASN A 184 1.26 -0.28 10.53
C ASN A 184 -0.20 -0.21 11.04
N ARG A 185 -0.94 -1.32 10.87
CA ARG A 185 -2.36 -1.39 11.23
C ARG A 185 -2.68 -1.09 12.69
N TYR A 186 -1.76 -1.33 13.62
CA TYR A 186 -2.01 -1.10 15.04
C TYR A 186 -2.01 0.39 15.34
N TYR A 187 -1.03 1.12 14.79
CA TYR A 187 -0.96 2.57 14.90
C TYR A 187 -2.20 3.23 14.28
N ILE A 188 -2.56 2.85 13.05
CA ILE A 188 -3.74 3.41 12.36
C ILE A 188 -5.03 3.13 13.13
N ARG A 189 -5.20 1.93 13.70
CA ARG A 189 -6.39 1.60 14.50
C ARG A 189 -6.52 2.50 15.73
N ASP A 190 -5.41 2.83 16.37
CA ASP A 190 -5.40 3.53 17.65
C ASP A 190 -5.43 5.06 17.48
N HIS A 191 -4.84 5.59 16.39
CA HIS A 191 -4.74 7.03 16.12
C HIS A 191 -5.68 7.53 15.02
N GLY A 192 -6.06 6.66 14.07
CA GLY A 192 -6.79 7.06 12.86
C GLY A 192 -5.90 7.62 11.75
N ASP A 193 -6.37 7.53 10.51
CA ASP A 193 -5.60 7.90 9.31
C ASP A 193 -5.23 9.40 9.30
N GLY A 194 -6.21 10.28 9.59
CA GLY A 194 -5.99 11.73 9.57
C GLY A 194 -4.91 12.21 10.54
N ASP A 195 -4.93 11.73 11.78
CA ASP A 195 -3.91 12.07 12.78
C ASP A 195 -2.57 11.43 12.43
N THR A 196 -2.57 10.23 11.86
CA THR A 196 -1.35 9.59 11.36
C THR A 196 -0.67 10.41 10.25
N VAL A 197 -1.43 11.06 9.37
CA VAL A 197 -0.87 11.97 8.36
C VAL A 197 -0.13 13.13 9.03
N ILE A 198 -0.70 13.71 10.08
CA ILE A 198 -0.06 14.78 10.87
C ILE A 198 1.24 14.28 11.51
N ASP A 199 1.18 13.11 12.17
CA ASP A 199 2.31 12.57 12.92
C ASP A 199 3.49 12.20 12.02
N VAL A 200 3.22 11.66 10.83
CA VAL A 200 4.27 11.43 9.82
C VAL A 200 4.91 12.73 9.37
N VAL A 201 4.12 13.78 9.09
CA VAL A 201 4.68 15.08 8.67
C VAL A 201 5.50 15.72 9.78
N LYS A 202 5.11 15.57 11.05
CA LYS A 202 5.92 15.97 12.22
C LYS A 202 7.24 15.21 12.28
N ALA A 203 7.21 13.89 12.11
CA ALA A 203 8.43 13.07 12.08
C ALA A 203 9.37 13.41 10.91
N LEU A 204 8.81 13.74 9.74
CA LEU A 204 9.58 14.27 8.62
C LEU A 204 10.18 15.64 8.94
N LYS A 205 9.44 16.51 9.62
CA LYS A 205 9.93 17.82 10.04
C LYS A 205 11.12 17.69 10.97
N GLU A 206 10.98 16.90 12.03
CA GLU A 206 12.04 16.65 13.00
C GLU A 206 13.26 15.98 12.36
N GLY A 207 13.02 14.99 11.50
CA GLY A 207 14.11 14.29 10.83
C GLY A 207 14.86 15.17 9.83
N LEU A 208 14.15 15.87 8.94
CA LEU A 208 14.78 16.58 7.82
C LEU A 208 15.32 17.97 8.17
N THR A 209 14.76 18.61 9.20
CA THR A 209 15.23 19.92 9.64
C THR A 209 16.57 19.75 10.36
N PRO A 210 17.63 20.49 9.97
CA PRO A 210 18.86 20.49 10.73
C PRO A 210 18.56 20.90 12.16
N GLU A 211 19.00 20.11 13.15
CA GLU A 211 18.93 20.56 14.55
C GLU A 211 19.63 21.92 14.64
N ALA A 212 18.91 22.93 15.13
CA ALA A 212 19.51 24.22 15.43
C ALA A 212 20.59 23.95 16.48
N ASN A 213 21.86 23.91 16.04
CA ASN A 213 23.04 23.61 16.82
C ASN A 213 22.83 23.83 18.32
N SER A 214 22.78 22.76 19.12
CA SER A 214 23.05 22.89 20.55
C SER A 214 24.50 23.37 20.66
N LYS A 215 24.67 24.69 20.75
CA LYS A 215 25.89 25.31 21.25
C LYS A 215 25.94 25.16 22.77
#